data_AF-A0A1D6KZF3-F1
#
_entry.id   AF-A0A1D6KZF3-F1
#
_cell.length_a   1.000
_cell.length_b   1.000
_cell.length_c   1.000
_cell.angle_alpha   90.00
_cell.angle_beta   90.00
_cell.angle_gamma   90.00
#
_symmetry.space_group_name_H-M   'P 1'
#
loop_
_entity.id
_entity.type
_entity.pdbx_description
1 polymer ?
#
loop_
_entity_poly.entity_id
_entity_poly.type
_entity_poly.pdbx_seq_one_letter_code
_entity_poly.pdbx_strand_id
1 'polypeptide(L)'
;MSSLGKRKSYITDEDVVVFNGMKEVFSDVVAAICESIHGEAAPRIYNFVINCPRFYREVLMYALNHMMEHKVISLLFLNMTPDDRDLWLKTFLAKLYHI
;
A
#
# COMPACT_ATOMS: atom_id res chain seq x y z
N MET A 1 56.75 10.33 -2.23
CA MET A 1 55.60 9.40 -2.24
C MET A 1 54.79 9.65 -0.98
N SER A 2 53.65 10.35 -1.09
CA SER A 2 52.76 10.61 0.04
C SER A 2 51.93 9.37 0.32
N SER A 3 52.08 8.80 1.52
CA SER A 3 51.22 7.70 1.98
C SER A 3 49.84 8.27 2.30
N LEU A 4 48.84 7.89 1.50
CA LEU A 4 47.43 8.07 1.89
C LEU A 4 47.16 7.14 3.07
N GLY A 5 47.31 7.65 4.29
CA GLY A 5 46.89 6.97 5.51
C GLY A 5 45.39 6.75 5.47
N LYS A 6 44.95 5.50 5.28
CA LYS A 6 43.55 5.10 5.45
C LYS A 6 43.16 5.37 6.91
N ARG A 7 42.47 6.48 7.18
CA ARG A 7 41.82 6.70 8.48
C ARG A 7 40.79 5.59 8.67
N LYS A 8 41.05 4.70 9.63
CA LYS A 8 40.10 3.68 10.06
C LYS A 8 39.05 4.40 10.89
N SER A 9 37.87 4.65 10.31
CA SER A 9 36.73 5.19 11.05
C SER A 9 36.21 4.08 11.95
N TYR A 10 36.33 4.26 13.26
CA TYR A 10 35.74 3.35 14.24
C TYR A 10 34.36 3.91 14.60
N ILE A 11 33.31 3.16 14.30
CA ILE A 11 31.96 3.44 14.81
C ILE A 11 32.01 3.12 16.30
N THR A 12 31.70 4.10 17.16
CA THR A 12 31.66 3.90 18.61
C THR A 12 30.32 3.30 19.04
N ASP A 13 30.24 2.76 20.26
CA ASP A 13 28.97 2.24 20.79
C ASP A 13 27.90 3.34 20.89
N GLU A 14 28.31 4.59 21.11
CA GLU A 14 27.44 5.77 21.10
C GLU A 14 26.87 6.02 19.70
N ASP A 15 27.70 5.89 18.65
CA ASP A 15 27.23 5.98 17.27
C ASP A 15 26.21 4.87 16.98
N VAL A 16 26.43 3.64 17.47
CA VAL A 16 25.49 2.52 17.30
C VAL A 16 24.14 2.82 17.97
N VAL A 17 24.15 3.41 19.17
CA VAL A 17 22.92 3.81 19.88
C VAL A 17 22.18 4.89 19.10
N VAL A 18 22.88 5.91 18.58
CA VAL A 18 22.28 6.96 17.75
C VAL A 18 21.69 6.39 16.47
N PHE A 19 22.42 5.49 15.78
CA PHE A 19 21.92 4.84 14.57
C PHE A 19 20.70 3.95 14.83
N ASN A 20 20.65 3.24 15.96
CA ASN A 20 19.49 2.44 16.32
C ASN A 20 18.28 3.30 16.67
N GLY A 21 18.45 4.37 17.46
CA GLY A 21 17.36 5.31 17.74
C GLY A 21 16.82 5.97 16.47
N MET A 22 17.70 6.31 15.52
CA MET A 22 17.29 6.84 14.22
C MET A 22 16.53 5.81 13.37
N LYS A 23 16.92 4.53 13.41
CA LYS A 23 16.20 3.44 12.73
C LYS A 23 14.81 3.22 13.31
N GLU A 24 14.67 3.26 14.63
CA GLU A 24 13.38 3.14 15.31
C GLU A 24 12.45 4.29 14.91
N VAL A 25 12.91 5.54 15.02
CA VAL A 25 12.14 6.71 14.59
C VAL A 25 11.75 6.63 13.11
N PHE A 26 12.67 6.19 12.24
CA PHE A 26 12.35 6.00 10.83
C PHE A 26 11.31 4.91 10.60
N SER A 27 11.40 3.79 11.32
CA SER A 27 10.42 2.70 11.27
C SER A 27 9.03 3.19 11.69
N ASP A 28 8.95 3.97 12.78
CA ASP A 28 7.69 4.54 13.27
C ASP A 28 7.07 5.52 12.27
N VAL A 29 7.90 6.36 11.63
CA VAL A 29 7.44 7.27 10.57
C VAL A 29 6.93 6.49 9.36
N VAL A 30 7.62 5.43 8.94
CA VAL A 30 7.17 4.56 7.83
C VAL A 30 5.86 3.86 8.18
N ALA A 31 5.70 3.39 9.41
CA ALA A 31 4.46 2.79 9.91
C ALA A 31 3.33 3.82 9.88
N ALA A 32 3.54 5.01 10.44
CA ALA A 32 2.55 6.09 10.45
C ALA A 32 2.14 6.57 9.04
N ILE A 33 3.08 6.63 8.10
CA ILE A 33 2.78 6.93 6.68
C ILE A 33 1.95 5.81 6.07
N CYS A 34 2.31 4.55 6.31
CA CYS A 34 1.56 3.40 5.81
C CYS A 34 0.14 3.35 6.37
N GLU A 35 -0.03 3.65 7.65
CA GLU A 35 -1.32 3.76 8.33
C GLU A 35 -2.13 4.94 7.81
N SER A 36 -1.52 6.11 7.59
CA SER A 36 -2.17 7.28 7.00
C SER A 36 -2.69 6.98 5.58
N ILE A 37 -1.85 6.38 4.73
CA ILE A 37 -2.26 5.93 3.39
C ILE A 37 -3.40 4.92 3.49
N HIS A 38 -3.36 4.00 4.46
CA HIS A 38 -4.44 3.02 4.65
C HIS A 38 -5.74 3.68 5.13
N GLY A 39 -5.66 4.60 6.09
CA GLY A 39 -6.78 5.35 6.64
C GLY A 39 -7.47 6.25 5.61
N GLU A 40 -6.72 6.83 4.67
CA GLU A 40 -7.29 7.63 3.58
C GLU A 40 -7.78 6.77 2.40
N ALA A 41 -7.06 5.69 2.06
CA ALA A 41 -7.41 4.84 0.93
C ALA A 41 -8.62 3.95 1.20
N ALA A 42 -8.77 3.38 2.40
CA ALA A 42 -9.83 2.42 2.70
C ALA A 42 -11.25 3.00 2.54
N PRO A 43 -11.57 4.22 3.06
CA PRO A 43 -12.88 4.85 2.82
C PRO A 43 -13.14 5.13 1.34
N ARG A 44 -12.09 5.54 0.61
CA ARG A 44 -12.19 5.84 -0.84
C ARG A 44 -12.43 4.57 -1.66
N ILE A 45 -11.74 3.47 -1.33
CA ILE A 45 -11.92 2.17 -1.99
C ILE A 45 -13.34 1.67 -1.74
N TYR A 46 -13.80 1.68 -0.48
CA TYR A 46 -15.18 1.32 -0.14
C TYR A 46 -16.19 2.13 -0.97
N ASN A 47 -16.03 3.46 -0.99
CA ASN A 47 -16.95 4.34 -1.69
C ASN A 47 -16.96 4.11 -3.21
N PHE A 48 -15.82 3.86 -3.84
CA PHE A 48 -15.80 3.59 -5.28
C PHE A 48 -16.37 2.20 -5.62
N VAL A 49 -16.10 1.18 -4.81
CA VAL A 49 -16.60 -0.18 -5.06
C VAL A 49 -18.12 -0.25 -4.86
N ILE A 50 -18.66 0.31 -3.76
CA ILE A 50 -20.08 0.18 -3.43
C ILE A 50 -21.01 0.95 -4.38
N ASN A 51 -20.48 1.99 -5.04
CA ASN A 51 -21.24 2.85 -5.95
C ASN A 51 -21.18 2.40 -7.41
N CYS A 52 -20.66 1.20 -7.72
CA CYS A 52 -20.72 0.63 -9.06
C CYS A 52 -22.13 0.05 -9.33
N PRO A 53 -22.97 0.72 -10.16
CA PRO A 53 -24.41 0.45 -10.22
C PRO A 53 -24.78 -0.84 -10.97
N ARG A 54 -23.81 -1.48 -11.64
CA ARG A 54 -24.02 -2.63 -12.54
C ARG A 54 -23.90 -3.98 -11.85
N PHE A 55 -23.61 -4.01 -10.55
CA PHE A 55 -23.32 -5.24 -9.82
C PHE A 55 -24.15 -5.33 -8.54
N TYR A 56 -24.47 -6.55 -8.14
CA TYR A 56 -25.14 -6.83 -6.87
C TYR A 56 -24.23 -6.51 -5.69
N ARG A 57 -24.81 -6.12 -4.55
CA ARG A 57 -24.06 -5.67 -3.38
C ARG A 57 -23.14 -6.76 -2.84
N GLU A 58 -23.58 -8.02 -2.90
CA GLU A 58 -22.84 -9.19 -2.43
C GLU A 58 -21.54 -9.40 -3.20
N VAL A 59 -21.59 -9.28 -4.54
CA VAL A 59 -20.39 -9.42 -5.38
C VAL A 59 -19.44 -8.24 -5.24
N LEU A 60 -19.97 -7.04 -4.96
CA LEU A 60 -19.16 -5.86 -4.64
C LEU A 60 -18.44 -6.00 -3.29
N MET A 61 -19.09 -6.56 -2.27
CA MET A 61 -18.44 -6.87 -0.98
C MET A 61 -17.33 -7.91 -1.15
N TYR A 62 -17.52 -8.90 -2.01
CA TYR A 62 -16.47 -9.87 -2.33
C TYR A 62 -15.25 -9.21 -2.98
N ALA A 63 -15.47 -8.36 -3.99
CA ALA A 63 -14.40 -7.61 -4.64
C ALA A 63 -13.69 -6.65 -3.66
N LEU A 64 -14.43 -6.02 -2.76
CA LEU A 64 -13.87 -5.18 -1.70
C LEU A 64 -12.95 -5.98 -0.77
N ASN A 65 -13.38 -7.17 -0.31
CA ASN A 65 -12.55 -8.02 0.55
C ASN A 65 -11.22 -8.37 -0.15
N HIS A 66 -11.29 -8.77 -1.42
CA HIS A 66 -10.11 -9.05 -2.22
C HIS A 66 -9.18 -7.82 -2.34
N MET A 67 -9.73 -6.63 -2.57
CA MET A 67 -8.94 -5.39 -2.61
C MET A 67 -8.25 -5.09 -1.28
N MET A 68 -8.94 -5.29 -0.16
CA MET A 68 -8.36 -5.06 1.18
C MET A 68 -7.20 -6.00 1.48
N GLU A 69 -7.24 -7.23 0.95
CA GLU A 69 -6.13 -8.20 1.04
C GLU A 69 -4.97 -7.86 0.09
N HIS A 70 -5.23 -7.16 -1.01
CA HIS A 70 -4.25 -6.85 -2.06
C HIS A 70 -4.04 -5.34 -2.28
N LYS A 71 -3.16 -4.75 -1.45
CA LYS A 71 -2.87 -3.28 -1.43
C LYS A 71 -2.52 -2.67 -2.80
N VAL A 72 -1.74 -3.37 -3.64
CA VAL A 72 -1.36 -2.86 -4.97
C VAL A 72 -2.58 -2.74 -5.89
N ILE A 73 -3.47 -3.74 -5.87
CA ILE A 73 -4.70 -3.75 -6.67
C ILE A 73 -5.62 -2.62 -6.21
N SER A 74 -5.78 -2.45 -4.90
CA SER A 74 -6.52 -1.36 -4.27
C SER A 74 -6.06 0.03 -4.74
N LEU A 75 -4.75 0.28 -4.72
CA LEU A 75 -4.19 1.57 -5.14
C LEU A 75 -4.35 1.80 -6.65
N LEU A 76 -4.21 0.75 -7.46
CA LEU A 76 -4.44 0.86 -8.91
C LEU A 76 -5.91 1.18 -9.20
N PHE A 77 -6.84 0.50 -8.54
CA PHE A 77 -8.29 0.72 -8.70
C PHE A 77 -8.71 2.15 -8.32
N LEU A 78 -8.09 2.74 -7.30
CA LEU A 78 -8.32 4.14 -6.92
C LEU A 78 -7.98 5.12 -8.04
N ASN A 79 -6.96 4.81 -8.84
CA ASN A 79 -6.47 5.68 -9.92
C ASN A 79 -7.14 5.43 -11.28
N MET A 80 -8.01 4.41 -11.38
CA MET A 80 -8.75 4.09 -12.61
C MET A 80 -9.88 5.09 -12.87
N THR A 81 -10.25 5.24 -14.15
CA THR A 81 -11.48 5.94 -14.54
C THR A 81 -12.71 5.14 -14.09
N PRO A 82 -13.91 5.76 -13.99
CA PRO A 82 -15.14 5.02 -13.68
C PRO A 82 -15.41 3.83 -14.61
N ASP A 83 -15.13 3.98 -15.91
CA ASP A 83 -15.33 2.93 -16.91
C ASP A 83 -14.33 1.78 -16.73
N ASP A 84 -13.06 2.09 -16.42
CA ASP A 84 -12.04 1.07 -16.15
C ASP A 84 -12.32 0.30 -14.85
N ARG A 85 -12.89 0.97 -13.83
CA ARG A 85 -13.32 0.30 -12.59
C ARG A 85 -14.44 -0.69 -12.84
N ASP A 86 -15.41 -0.31 -13.67
CA ASP A 86 -16.51 -1.18 -14.07
C ASP A 86 -16.00 -2.38 -14.88
N LEU A 87 -15.09 -2.15 -15.83
CA LEU A 87 -14.44 -3.21 -16.59
C LEU A 87 -13.61 -4.14 -15.71
N TRP A 88 -12.87 -3.58 -14.74
CA TRP A 88 -12.08 -4.35 -13.79
C TRP A 88 -12.98 -5.27 -12.96
N LEU A 89 -14.06 -4.74 -12.38
CA LEU A 89 -15.03 -5.52 -11.60
C LEU A 89 -15.66 -6.62 -12.45
N LYS A 90 -16.07 -6.30 -13.68
CA LYS A 90 -16.61 -7.28 -14.63
C LYS A 90 -15.64 -8.43 -14.87
N THR A 91 -14.38 -8.10 -15.15
CA THR A 91 -13.32 -9.07 -15.46
C THR A 91 -12.96 -9.91 -14.24
N PHE A 92 -12.89 -9.29 -13.06
CA PHE A 92 -12.59 -9.96 -11.81
C PHE A 92 -13.70 -10.95 -11.42
N LEU A 93 -14.96 -10.51 -11.50
CA LEU A 93 -16.12 -11.33 -11.13
C LEU A 93 -16.42 -12.44 -12.14
N ALA A 94 -16.13 -12.24 -13.44
CA ALA A 94 -16.26 -13.29 -14.45
C ALA A 94 -15.39 -14.52 -14.14
N LYS A 95 -14.21 -14.32 -13.52
CA LYS A 95 -13.34 -15.43 -13.07
C LYS A 95 -13.96 -16.29 -11.97
N LEU A 96 -14.87 -15.74 -11.18
CA LEU A 96 -15.47 -16.41 -10.03
C LEU A 96 -16.76 -17.16 -10.38
N TYR A 97 -17.50 -16.67 -11.36
CA TYR A 97 -18.83 -17.19 -11.68
C TYR A 97 -18.95 -17.90 -13.03
N HIS A 98 -17.87 -18.01 -13.83
CA HIS A 98 -17.92 -18.57 -15.19
C HIS A 98 -19.12 -18.02 -15.99
N ILE A 99 -19.37 -16.71 -15.89
CA ILE A 99 -20.36 -16.00 -16.73
C ILE A 99 -19.67 -15.54 -18.01
#